data_AF-G3UJ78-F1
#
_entry.id   AF-G3UJ78-F1
#
_cell.length_a   1.000
_cell.length_b   1.000
_cell.length_c   1.000
_cell.angle_alpha   90.00
_cell.angle_beta   90.00
_cell.angle_gamma   90.00
#
_symmetry.space_group_name_H-M   'P 1'
#
loop_
_entity.id
_entity.type
_entity.pdbx_description
1 polymer ?
#
loop_
_entity_poly.entity_id
_entity_poly.type
_entity_poly.pdbx_seq_one_letter_code
_entity_poly.pdbx_strand_id
1 'polypeptide(L)'
;MAFLLFLLTALVVFGCGPAPSLGCDLSKKHTLTSKKTFVVLDQMRRLSPFSCLKERKDFRFPQEMVDGSQLQKAQVISVLHEMLQQIFNLFHTKDSSAAWNTTLLDQLHSGLYLQLEDLEACLVQAMEEEESVLAIESSALAVKRYFQGIHSYLKEKEYSDCAWEIVRVEIKRSFSSSTNLQERLRKKKTQSPAHKKRFNLAFHFRIPL
;
A
#
# COMPACT_ATOMS: atom_id res chain seq x y z
N MET A 1 -32.87 4.11 45.11
CA MET A 1 -33.34 4.36 43.73
C MET A 1 -32.55 5.46 43.03
N ALA A 2 -32.41 6.67 43.59
CA ALA A 2 -31.66 7.78 42.96
C ALA A 2 -30.13 7.53 42.81
N PHE A 3 -29.51 6.86 43.78
CA PHE A 3 -28.07 6.58 43.78
C PHE A 3 -27.64 5.61 42.66
N LEU A 4 -28.50 4.64 42.33
CA LEU A 4 -28.30 3.71 41.22
C LEU A 4 -28.38 4.40 39.86
N LEU A 5 -29.28 5.38 39.72
CA LEU A 5 -29.43 6.18 38.50
C LEU A 5 -28.22 7.11 38.27
N PHE A 6 -27.64 7.65 39.34
CA PHE A 6 -26.42 8.47 39.27
C PHE A 6 -25.17 7.64 38.90
N LEU A 7 -25.08 6.40 39.40
CA LEU A 7 -24.01 5.48 39.04
C LEU A 7 -24.11 4.97 37.59
N LEU A 8 -25.33 4.70 37.11
CA LEU A 8 -25.58 4.29 35.73
C LEU A 8 -25.26 5.39 34.72
N THR A 9 -25.58 6.64 35.03
CA THR A 9 -25.23 7.80 34.18
C THR A 9 -23.72 8.08 34.19
N ALA A 10 -23.04 7.92 35.32
CA ALA A 10 -21.58 8.02 35.40
C ALA A 10 -20.85 6.90 34.62
N LEU A 11 -21.37 5.66 34.65
CA LEU A 11 -20.84 4.54 33.87
C LEU A 11 -21.02 4.71 32.36
N VAL A 12 -22.14 5.31 31.92
CA VAL A 12 -22.38 5.64 30.50
C VAL A 12 -21.43 6.74 30.00
N VAL A 13 -21.09 7.71 30.86
CA VAL A 13 -20.12 8.77 30.52
C VAL A 13 -18.66 8.28 30.59
N PHE A 14 -18.35 7.30 31.45
CA PHE A 14 -17.00 6.74 31.58
C PHE A 14 -16.70 5.60 30.59
N GLY A 15 -17.74 4.99 30.00
CA GLY A 15 -17.62 3.85 29.08
C GLY A 15 -17.37 4.19 27.61
N CYS A 16 -17.42 5.47 27.23
CA CYS A 16 -17.24 5.90 25.84
C CYS A 16 -16.36 7.16 25.77
N GLY A 17 -15.13 7.07 26.28
CA GLY A 17 -14.09 7.97 25.81
C GLY A 17 -13.82 7.68 24.33
N PRO A 18 -13.52 8.67 23.47
CA PRO A 18 -13.09 8.38 22.11
C PRO A 18 -11.92 7.41 22.21
N ALA A 19 -12.10 6.20 21.66
CA ALA A 19 -11.00 5.24 21.56
C ALA A 19 -9.79 6.01 21.01
N PRO A 20 -8.60 5.90 21.61
CA PRO A 20 -7.41 6.53 21.06
C PRO A 20 -7.36 6.10 19.59
N SER A 21 -7.49 7.05 18.65
CA SER A 21 -7.42 6.68 17.24
C SER A 21 -6.02 6.09 17.06
N LEU A 22 -5.97 4.77 16.90
CA LEU A 22 -4.75 4.06 16.56
C LEU A 22 -4.53 4.36 15.09
N GLY A 23 -4.22 5.63 14.77
CA GLY A 23 -4.18 6.09 13.39
C GLY A 23 -3.23 5.22 12.59
N CYS A 24 -3.71 4.69 11.46
CA CYS A 24 -3.02 3.83 10.51
C CYS A 24 -1.49 3.85 10.65
N ASP A 25 -0.93 2.84 11.32
CA ASP A 25 0.51 2.65 11.42
C ASP A 25 0.90 1.46 10.56
N LEU A 26 1.43 1.77 9.37
CA LEU A 26 1.96 0.77 8.45
C LEU A 26 3.13 0.06 9.13
N SER A 27 2.83 -1.09 9.72
CA SER A 27 3.70 -1.81 10.63
C SER A 27 5.01 -2.22 9.95
N LYS A 28 6.06 -2.43 10.76
CA LYS A 28 7.30 -3.09 10.31
C LYS A 28 7.03 -4.44 9.62
N LYS A 29 5.92 -5.12 9.98
CA LYS A 29 5.43 -6.32 9.32
C LYS A 29 5.21 -6.09 7.83
N HIS A 30 4.53 -5.01 7.44
CA HIS A 30 4.28 -4.70 6.04
C HIS A 30 5.59 -4.45 5.27
N THR A 31 6.57 -3.74 5.85
CA THR A 31 7.89 -3.57 5.20
C THR A 31 8.59 -4.92 4.97
N LEU A 32 8.51 -5.83 5.94
CA LEU A 32 9.08 -7.17 5.80
C LEU A 32 8.37 -7.97 4.71
N THR A 33 7.04 -7.91 4.66
CA THR A 33 6.25 -8.56 3.60
C THR A 33 6.62 -7.99 2.24
N SER A 34 6.72 -6.65 2.10
CA SER A 34 7.17 -6.02 0.85
C SER A 34 8.52 -6.55 0.36
N LYS A 35 9.49 -6.73 1.27
CA LYS A 35 10.80 -7.31 0.91
C LYS A 35 10.67 -8.75 0.40
N LYS A 36 9.85 -9.57 1.06
CA LYS A 36 9.59 -10.95 0.62
C LYS A 36 8.90 -10.97 -0.76
N THR A 37 7.88 -10.16 -0.96
CA THR A 37 7.18 -10.00 -2.25
C THR A 37 8.14 -9.63 -3.37
N PHE A 38 9.08 -8.70 -3.11
CA PHE A 38 10.11 -8.33 -4.09
C PHE A 38 11.07 -9.48 -4.43
N VAL A 39 11.48 -10.27 -3.43
CA VAL A 39 12.32 -11.47 -3.64
C VAL A 39 11.58 -12.50 -4.48
N VAL A 40 10.30 -12.75 -4.22
CA VAL A 40 9.47 -13.66 -5.01
C VAL A 40 9.38 -13.19 -6.46
N LEU A 41 9.10 -11.90 -6.70
CA LEU A 41 9.09 -11.32 -8.05
C LEU A 41 10.43 -11.48 -8.79
N ASP A 42 11.56 -11.48 -8.07
CA ASP A 42 12.87 -11.75 -8.65
C ASP A 42 13.07 -13.23 -9.01
N GLN A 43 12.69 -14.12 -8.11
CA GLN A 43 12.78 -15.57 -8.29
C GLN A 43 11.88 -16.08 -9.42
N MET A 44 10.78 -15.39 -9.71
CA MET A 44 9.91 -15.72 -10.83
C MET A 44 10.57 -15.55 -12.20
N ARG A 45 11.71 -14.87 -12.31
CA ARG A 45 12.42 -14.66 -13.59
C ARG A 45 12.67 -15.98 -14.30
N ARG A 46 12.16 -16.09 -15.54
CA ARG A 46 12.38 -17.27 -16.40
C ARG A 46 13.38 -16.97 -17.52
N LEU A 47 13.41 -15.74 -18.00
CA LEU A 47 14.26 -15.31 -19.11
C LEU A 47 15.20 -14.19 -18.69
N SER A 48 16.31 -14.06 -19.42
CA SER A 48 17.11 -12.84 -19.35
C SER A 48 16.35 -11.70 -20.01
N PRO A 49 16.17 -10.53 -19.37
CA PRO A 49 15.51 -9.39 -20.00
C PRO A 49 16.20 -8.92 -21.29
N PHE A 50 17.49 -9.22 -21.46
CA PHE A 50 18.24 -8.92 -22.68
C PHE A 50 17.81 -9.78 -23.87
N SER A 51 17.25 -10.97 -23.63
CA SER A 51 16.70 -11.81 -24.69
C SER A 51 15.39 -11.24 -25.25
N CYS A 52 14.71 -10.38 -24.49
CA CYS A 52 13.39 -9.82 -24.82
C CYS A 52 13.46 -8.35 -25.26
N LEU A 53 14.63 -7.86 -25.71
CA LEU A 53 14.82 -6.46 -26.09
C LEU A 53 13.86 -5.96 -27.17
N LYS A 54 13.45 -6.83 -28.10
CA LYS A 54 12.52 -6.49 -29.19
C LYS A 54 11.10 -6.17 -28.69
N GLU A 55 10.72 -6.69 -27.54
CA GLU A 55 9.39 -6.47 -26.95
C GLU A 55 9.40 -5.40 -25.86
N ARG A 56 10.56 -4.80 -25.57
CA ARG A 56 10.70 -3.82 -24.51
C ARG A 56 9.71 -2.66 -24.70
N LYS A 57 8.98 -2.34 -23.64
CA LYS A 57 7.97 -1.28 -23.62
C LYS A 57 8.23 -0.33 -22.46
N ASP A 58 8.13 0.97 -22.74
CA ASP A 58 7.98 1.98 -21.70
C ASP A 58 6.50 2.13 -21.38
N PHE A 59 6.11 1.69 -20.18
CA PHE A 59 4.73 1.76 -19.69
C PHE A 59 4.38 3.12 -19.08
N ARG A 60 5.36 4.03 -18.96
CA ARG A 60 5.18 5.38 -18.40
C ARG A 60 4.53 5.34 -17.02
N PHE A 61 5.19 4.65 -16.08
CA PHE A 61 4.78 4.63 -14.68
C PHE A 61 4.53 6.05 -14.16
N PRO A 62 3.35 6.36 -13.56
CA PRO A 62 2.98 7.70 -13.14
C PRO A 62 3.78 8.11 -11.90
N GLN A 63 4.98 8.64 -12.14
CA GLN A 63 5.96 8.95 -11.10
C GLN A 63 5.46 10.02 -10.13
N GLU A 64 4.57 10.91 -10.58
CA GLU A 64 3.94 11.95 -9.76
C GLU A 64 3.16 11.35 -8.57
N MET A 65 2.57 10.17 -8.76
CA MET A 65 1.80 9.48 -7.72
C MET A 65 2.70 8.86 -6.63
N VAL A 66 3.98 8.69 -6.93
CA VAL A 66 4.95 8.03 -6.04
C VAL A 66 5.97 9.00 -5.45
N ASP A 67 6.07 10.21 -6.01
CA ASP A 67 6.83 11.26 -5.34
C ASP A 67 6.20 11.63 -3.99
N GLY A 68 4.86 11.63 -3.90
CA GLY A 68 4.12 11.78 -2.64
C GLY A 68 4.38 13.12 -1.92
N SER A 69 5.06 14.06 -2.58
CA SER A 69 5.33 15.41 -2.09
C SER A 69 4.04 16.24 -2.09
N GLN A 70 3.16 16.04 -3.07
CA GLN A 70 1.90 16.75 -3.25
C GLN A 70 0.65 16.02 -2.73
N LEU A 71 0.76 14.73 -2.41
CA LEU A 71 -0.40 13.91 -2.01
C LEU A 71 -0.65 13.96 -0.49
N GLN A 72 -1.94 13.98 -0.13
CA GLN A 72 -2.39 13.79 1.24
C GLN A 72 -2.30 12.32 1.67
N LYS A 73 -2.38 12.04 2.97
CA LYS A 73 -2.19 10.69 3.54
C LYS A 73 -3.18 9.67 2.94
N ALA A 74 -4.46 10.02 2.82
CA ALA A 74 -5.47 9.12 2.27
C ALA A 74 -5.23 8.81 0.78
N GLN A 75 -4.82 9.82 0.01
CA GLN A 75 -4.47 9.66 -1.40
C GLN A 75 -3.27 8.73 -1.57
N VAL A 76 -2.22 8.87 -0.74
CA VAL A 76 -1.07 7.95 -0.82
C VAL A 76 -1.45 6.53 -0.44
N ILE A 77 -2.25 6.33 0.61
CA ILE A 77 -2.73 4.99 0.99
C ILE A 77 -3.58 4.39 -0.13
N SER A 78 -4.44 5.19 -0.76
CA SER A 78 -5.24 4.77 -1.92
C SER A 78 -4.38 4.37 -3.12
N VAL A 79 -3.35 5.14 -3.45
CA VAL A 79 -2.37 4.78 -4.50
C VAL A 79 -1.68 3.47 -4.17
N LEU A 80 -1.23 3.27 -2.92
CA LEU A 80 -0.58 2.02 -2.50
C LEU A 80 -1.53 0.83 -2.59
N HIS A 81 -2.75 0.99 -2.07
CA HIS A 81 -3.78 -0.04 -2.11
C HIS A 81 -4.09 -0.45 -3.56
N GLU A 82 -4.37 0.53 -4.42
CA GLU A 82 -4.69 0.29 -5.82
C GLU A 82 -3.52 -0.35 -6.57
N MET A 83 -2.28 0.08 -6.30
CA MET A 83 -1.08 -0.55 -6.88
C MET A 83 -0.99 -2.04 -6.54
N LEU A 84 -1.19 -2.41 -5.27
CA LEU A 84 -1.15 -3.81 -4.85
C LEU A 84 -2.31 -4.61 -5.42
N GLN A 85 -3.51 -4.02 -5.46
CA GLN A 85 -4.71 -4.67 -5.98
C GLN A 85 -4.55 -4.99 -7.46
N GLN A 86 -4.03 -4.06 -8.26
CA GLN A 86 -3.81 -4.28 -9.69
C GLN A 86 -2.72 -5.33 -9.94
N ILE A 87 -1.64 -5.35 -9.13
CA ILE A 87 -0.64 -6.42 -9.21
C ILE A 87 -1.28 -7.77 -8.87
N PHE A 88 -2.05 -7.85 -7.79
CA PHE A 88 -2.74 -9.07 -7.40
C PHE A 88 -3.62 -9.59 -8.54
N ASN A 89 -4.46 -8.73 -9.10
CA ASN A 89 -5.35 -9.07 -10.22
C ASN A 89 -4.58 -9.54 -11.45
N LEU A 90 -3.48 -8.86 -11.81
CA LEU A 90 -2.64 -9.22 -12.96
C LEU A 90 -2.09 -10.64 -12.83
N PHE A 91 -1.57 -10.99 -11.64
CA PHE A 91 -0.97 -12.30 -11.39
C PHE A 91 -1.99 -13.41 -11.06
N HIS A 92 -3.26 -13.07 -10.85
CA HIS A 92 -4.35 -14.03 -10.60
C HIS A 92 -5.11 -14.45 -11.87
N THR A 93 -4.58 -14.11 -13.04
CA THR A 93 -5.14 -14.52 -14.33
C THR A 93 -4.70 -15.93 -14.73
N LYS A 94 -5.50 -16.60 -15.56
CA LYS A 94 -5.12 -17.92 -16.13
C LYS A 94 -3.83 -17.85 -16.94
N ASP A 95 -3.63 -16.77 -17.69
CA ASP A 95 -2.43 -16.54 -18.48
C ASP A 95 -1.19 -16.41 -17.59
N SER A 96 -1.31 -15.73 -16.45
CA SER A 96 -0.24 -15.68 -15.42
C SER A 96 0.03 -17.07 -14.84
N SER A 97 -1.01 -17.85 -14.51
CA SER A 97 -0.84 -19.22 -14.01
C SER A 97 -0.12 -20.13 -15.00
N ALA A 98 -0.30 -19.92 -16.30
CA ALA A 98 0.43 -20.65 -17.34
C ALA A 98 1.89 -20.16 -17.49
N ALA A 99 2.14 -18.87 -17.25
CA ALA A 99 3.44 -18.26 -17.45
C ALA A 99 4.44 -18.49 -16.30
N TRP A 100 3.99 -18.74 -15.07
CA TRP A 100 4.85 -18.75 -13.89
C TRP A 100 4.77 -20.03 -13.06
N ASN A 101 5.80 -20.28 -12.26
CA ASN A 101 5.81 -21.39 -11.31
C ASN A 101 4.71 -21.21 -10.25
N THR A 102 3.85 -22.22 -10.09
CA THR A 102 2.68 -22.17 -9.20
C THR A 102 3.06 -21.85 -7.75
N THR A 103 4.13 -22.47 -7.22
CA THR A 103 4.57 -22.21 -5.83
C THR A 103 5.01 -20.76 -5.63
N LEU A 104 5.70 -20.17 -6.61
CA LEU A 104 6.08 -18.75 -6.54
C LEU A 104 4.86 -17.83 -6.69
N LEU A 105 3.89 -18.18 -7.53
CA LEU A 105 2.63 -17.44 -7.62
C LEU A 105 1.84 -17.48 -6.31
N ASP A 106 1.73 -18.64 -5.67
CA ASP A 106 1.02 -18.77 -4.38
C ASP A 106 1.69 -17.92 -3.28
N GLN A 107 3.02 -17.89 -3.26
CA GLN A 107 3.80 -17.02 -2.36
C GLN A 107 3.57 -15.54 -2.68
N LEU A 108 3.52 -15.17 -3.96
CA LEU A 108 3.23 -13.81 -4.40
C LEU A 108 1.83 -13.39 -3.97
N HIS A 109 0.81 -14.20 -4.25
CA HIS A 109 -0.58 -13.94 -3.89
C HIS A 109 -0.74 -13.80 -2.38
N SER A 110 -0.15 -14.71 -1.60
CA SER A 110 -0.19 -14.65 -0.14
C SER A 110 0.47 -13.38 0.40
N GLY A 111 1.63 -13.00 -0.17
CA GLY A 111 2.32 -11.77 0.21
C GLY A 111 1.50 -10.52 -0.08
N LEU A 112 0.94 -10.42 -1.29
CA LEU A 112 0.11 -9.29 -1.72
C LEU A 112 -1.20 -9.21 -0.92
N TYR A 113 -1.85 -10.33 -0.66
CA TYR A 113 -3.09 -10.40 0.12
C TYR A 113 -2.88 -9.83 1.53
N LEU A 114 -1.81 -10.26 2.22
CA LEU A 114 -1.49 -9.74 3.56
C LEU A 114 -1.21 -8.23 3.56
N GLN A 115 -0.58 -7.71 2.50
CA GLN A 115 -0.33 -6.28 2.38
C GLN A 115 -1.61 -5.49 2.09
N LEU A 116 -2.53 -6.06 1.29
CA LEU A 116 -3.84 -5.46 1.00
C LEU A 116 -4.71 -5.39 2.26
N GLU A 117 -4.81 -6.47 3.04
CA GLU A 117 -5.55 -6.45 4.31
C GLU A 117 -5.05 -5.37 5.27
N ASP A 118 -3.72 -5.24 5.42
CA ASP A 118 -3.11 -4.21 6.26
C ASP A 118 -3.42 -2.79 5.75
N LEU A 119 -3.49 -2.57 4.43
CA LEU A 119 -3.78 -1.27 3.81
C LEU A 119 -5.26 -0.92 3.81
N GLU A 120 -6.17 -1.87 3.68
CA GLU A 120 -7.62 -1.65 3.67
C GLU A 120 -8.07 -1.05 5.00
N ALA A 121 -7.65 -1.65 6.12
CA ALA A 121 -7.93 -1.13 7.47
C ALA A 121 -7.39 0.31 7.66
N CYS A 122 -6.27 0.61 7.00
CA CYS A 122 -5.62 1.91 7.00
C CYS A 122 -6.36 2.96 6.15
N LEU A 123 -6.91 2.54 5.01
CA LEU A 123 -7.62 3.40 4.06
C LEU A 123 -8.94 3.88 4.67
N VAL A 124 -9.71 2.96 5.28
CA VAL A 124 -10.98 3.30 5.95
C VAL A 124 -10.77 4.42 6.98
N GLN A 125 -9.76 4.30 7.84
CA GLN A 125 -9.44 5.33 8.84
C GLN A 125 -8.96 6.64 8.20
N ALA A 126 -8.18 6.57 7.13
CA ALA A 126 -7.64 7.76 6.48
C ALA A 126 -8.72 8.54 5.70
N MET A 127 -9.75 7.85 5.20
CA MET A 127 -10.89 8.48 4.51
C MET A 127 -11.77 9.30 5.46
N GLU A 128 -11.84 8.93 6.75
CA GLU A 128 -12.53 9.74 7.77
C GLU A 128 -11.83 11.09 8.05
N GLU A 129 -10.53 11.16 7.78
CA GLU A 129 -9.68 12.34 8.02
C GLU A 129 -9.54 13.25 6.77
N GLU A 130 -9.94 12.80 5.58
CA GLU A 130 -9.70 13.50 4.31
C GLU A 130 -10.96 14.23 3.81
N GLU A 131 -10.77 15.48 3.37
CA GLU A 131 -11.86 16.37 2.97
C GLU A 131 -12.36 16.17 1.52
N SER A 132 -11.57 15.51 0.65
CA SER A 132 -11.88 15.34 -0.78
C SER A 132 -11.76 13.89 -1.26
N VAL A 133 -12.91 13.20 -1.29
CA VAL A 133 -13.06 11.85 -1.88
C VAL A 133 -12.65 11.83 -3.35
N LEU A 134 -12.97 12.89 -4.10
CA LEU A 134 -12.63 13.01 -5.52
C LEU A 134 -11.11 12.96 -5.77
N ALA A 135 -10.32 13.57 -4.88
CA ALA A 135 -8.87 13.56 -5.02
C ALA A 135 -8.30 12.14 -4.78
N ILE A 136 -8.84 11.40 -3.80
CA ILE A 136 -8.50 10.00 -3.55
C ILE A 136 -8.78 9.15 -4.79
N GLU A 137 -10.01 9.22 -5.31
CA GLU A 137 -10.42 8.46 -6.50
C GLU A 137 -9.58 8.79 -7.73
N SER A 138 -9.25 10.06 -7.93
CA SER A 138 -8.42 10.49 -9.07
C SER A 138 -7.03 9.86 -9.06
N SER A 139 -6.43 9.72 -7.87
CA SER A 139 -5.10 9.13 -7.68
C SER A 139 -5.11 7.62 -7.97
N ALA A 140 -6.13 6.90 -7.48
CA ALA A 140 -6.34 5.49 -7.80
C ALA A 140 -6.60 5.27 -9.30
N LEU A 141 -7.36 6.16 -9.94
CA LEU A 141 -7.67 6.05 -11.36
C LEU A 141 -6.42 6.17 -12.25
N ALA A 142 -5.43 6.98 -11.86
CA ALA A 142 -4.15 7.05 -12.57
C ALA A 142 -3.41 5.69 -12.55
N VAL A 143 -3.41 5.02 -11.41
CA VAL A 143 -2.85 3.66 -11.27
C VAL A 143 -3.60 2.66 -12.14
N LYS A 144 -4.94 2.68 -12.12
CA LYS A 144 -5.77 1.82 -12.98
C LYS A 144 -5.44 1.99 -14.45
N ARG A 145 -5.31 3.22 -14.94
CA ARG A 145 -4.94 3.51 -16.34
C ARG A 145 -3.57 2.95 -16.71
N TYR A 146 -2.60 3.07 -15.81
CA TYR A 146 -1.27 2.48 -16.00
C TYR A 146 -1.36 0.94 -16.16
N PHE A 147 -2.12 0.25 -15.32
CA PHE A 147 -2.31 -1.20 -15.43
C PHE A 147 -3.14 -1.62 -16.64
N GLN A 148 -4.11 -0.80 -17.07
CA GLN A 148 -4.80 -1.02 -18.35
C GLN A 148 -3.80 -1.05 -19.51
N GLY A 149 -2.79 -0.19 -19.50
CA GLY A 149 -1.69 -0.22 -20.48
C GLY A 149 -0.90 -1.53 -20.46
N ILE A 150 -0.62 -2.06 -19.26
CA ILE A 150 0.05 -3.36 -19.09
C ILE A 150 -0.80 -4.50 -19.65
N HIS A 151 -2.09 -4.54 -19.32
CA HIS A 151 -3.00 -5.56 -19.84
C HIS A 151 -3.14 -5.50 -21.37
N SER A 152 -3.24 -4.30 -21.94
CA SER A 152 -3.29 -4.13 -23.39
C SER A 152 -2.00 -4.61 -24.07
N TYR A 153 -0.84 -4.32 -23.48
CA TYR A 153 0.44 -4.82 -23.98
C TYR A 153 0.52 -6.35 -23.96
N LEU A 154 0.11 -7.00 -22.87
CA LEU A 154 0.10 -8.47 -22.79
C LEU A 154 -0.78 -9.08 -23.88
N LYS A 155 -1.96 -8.49 -24.12
CA LYS A 155 -2.86 -8.91 -25.21
C LYS A 155 -2.23 -8.72 -26.59
N GLU A 156 -1.60 -7.57 -26.84
CA GLU A 156 -0.93 -7.27 -28.10
C GLU A 156 0.22 -8.25 -28.39
N LYS A 157 0.92 -8.69 -27.36
CA LYS A 157 2.02 -9.67 -27.46
C LYS A 157 1.57 -11.12 -27.29
N GLU A 158 0.26 -11.37 -27.34
CA GLU A 158 -0.33 -12.71 -27.22
C GLU A 158 0.19 -13.49 -26.00
N TYR A 159 0.47 -12.76 -24.90
CA TYR A 159 0.95 -13.33 -23.66
C TYR A 159 2.23 -14.17 -23.80
N SER A 160 3.13 -13.78 -24.72
CA SER A 160 4.41 -14.46 -24.93
C SER A 160 5.26 -14.51 -23.65
N ASP A 161 6.19 -15.48 -23.57
CA ASP A 161 7.14 -15.55 -22.45
C ASP A 161 7.96 -14.25 -22.30
N CYS A 162 8.29 -13.60 -23.43
CA CYS A 162 8.99 -12.31 -23.39
C CYS A 162 8.10 -11.18 -22.90
N ALA A 163 6.82 -11.15 -23.28
CA ALA A 163 5.87 -10.16 -22.78
C ALA A 163 5.74 -10.25 -21.25
N TRP A 164 5.63 -11.46 -20.73
CA TRP A 164 5.58 -11.72 -19.29
C TRP A 164 6.87 -11.32 -18.58
N GLU A 165 8.05 -11.60 -19.16
CA GLU A 165 9.32 -11.16 -18.57
C GLU A 165 9.42 -9.63 -18.53
N ILE A 166 9.01 -8.93 -19.58
CA ILE A 166 8.96 -7.45 -19.62
C ILE A 166 8.00 -6.90 -18.57
N VAL A 167 6.80 -7.48 -18.44
CA VAL A 167 5.83 -7.07 -17.42
C VAL A 167 6.36 -7.34 -16.01
N ARG A 168 6.97 -8.50 -15.75
CA ARG A 168 7.57 -8.82 -14.45
C ARG A 168 8.62 -7.79 -14.04
N VAL A 169 9.48 -7.37 -14.96
CA VAL A 169 10.47 -6.31 -14.74
C VAL A 169 9.80 -4.99 -14.39
N GLU A 170 8.75 -4.61 -15.13
CA GLU A 170 8.00 -3.38 -14.87
C GLU A 170 7.29 -3.43 -13.52
N ILE A 171 6.62 -4.53 -13.18
CA ILE A 171 5.99 -4.71 -11.86
C ILE A 171 7.02 -4.61 -10.74
N LYS A 172 8.20 -5.21 -10.90
CA LYS A 172 9.27 -5.13 -9.91
C LYS A 172 9.71 -3.67 -9.69
N ARG A 173 9.82 -2.88 -10.77
CA ARG A 173 10.14 -1.45 -10.71
C ARG A 173 9.04 -0.63 -10.04
N SER A 174 7.79 -0.80 -10.47
CA SER A 174 6.65 -0.05 -9.92
C SER A 174 6.38 -0.40 -8.46
N PHE A 175 6.47 -1.70 -8.10
CA PHE A 175 6.33 -2.17 -6.72
C PHE A 175 7.42 -1.58 -5.82
N SER A 176 8.69 -1.59 -6.25
CA SER A 176 9.77 -0.95 -5.50
C SER A 176 9.50 0.55 -5.28
N SER A 177 9.02 1.23 -6.31
CA SER A 177 8.64 2.64 -6.22
C SER A 177 7.55 2.87 -5.17
N SER A 178 6.48 2.04 -5.17
CA SER A 178 5.41 2.08 -4.16
C SER A 178 5.94 1.80 -2.74
N THR A 179 6.87 0.87 -2.57
CA THR A 179 7.46 0.62 -1.24
C THR A 179 8.27 1.82 -0.72
N ASN A 180 8.94 2.57 -1.60
CA ASN A 180 9.63 3.80 -1.22
C ASN A 180 8.64 4.88 -0.77
N LEU A 181 7.51 5.02 -1.46
CA LEU A 181 6.43 5.92 -1.07
C LEU A 181 5.87 5.57 0.31
N GLN A 182 5.70 4.28 0.58
CA GLN A 182 5.29 3.78 1.88
C GLN A 182 6.29 4.17 2.99
N GLU A 183 7.59 4.01 2.75
CA GLU A 183 8.61 4.42 3.73
C GLU A 183 8.61 5.94 3.98
N ARG A 184 8.35 6.74 2.95
CA ARG A 184 8.21 8.21 3.06
C ARG A 184 7.01 8.57 3.94
N LEU A 185 5.86 7.92 3.75
CA LEU A 185 4.70 8.11 4.63
C LEU A 185 5.04 7.85 6.09
N ARG A 186 5.76 6.76 6.37
CA ARG A 186 6.18 6.43 7.74
C ARG A 186 7.09 7.50 8.35
N LYS A 187 8.02 8.06 7.56
CA LYS A 187 8.95 9.12 8.00
C LYS A 187 8.26 10.47 8.24
N LYS A 188 7.27 10.86 7.42
CA LYS A 188 6.50 12.10 7.67
C LYS A 188 5.78 12.06 9.02
N LYS A 189 5.31 10.87 9.43
CA LYS A 189 4.60 10.66 10.71
C LYS A 189 5.50 10.85 11.93
N THR A 190 6.76 10.37 11.89
CA THR A 190 7.71 10.57 13.00
C THR A 190 8.15 12.02 13.21
N GLN A 191 7.90 12.91 12.26
CA GLN A 191 8.23 14.34 12.34
C GLN A 191 7.01 15.22 12.70
N SER A 192 5.81 14.66 12.82
CA SER A 192 4.60 15.44 13.12
C SER A 192 4.62 16.05 14.54
N PRO A 193 4.27 17.34 14.71
CA PRO A 193 4.31 18.03 16.01
C PRO A 193 3.45 17.39 17.09
N ALA A 194 2.44 16.58 16.73
CA ALA A 194 1.64 15.79 17.67
C ALA A 194 2.48 14.75 18.43
N HIS A 195 3.47 14.15 17.77
CA HIS A 195 4.38 13.17 18.39
C HIS A 195 5.46 13.85 19.25
N LYS A 196 5.84 15.10 18.90
CA LYS A 196 6.78 15.93 19.66
C LYS A 196 6.16 16.50 20.94
N LYS A 197 4.86 16.83 20.92
CA LYS A 197 4.09 17.22 22.12
C LYS A 197 3.97 16.07 23.13
N ARG A 198 3.83 14.82 22.66
CA ARG A 198 3.77 13.65 23.56
C ARG A 198 5.09 13.36 24.29
N PHE A 199 6.23 13.71 23.68
CA PHE A 199 7.54 13.65 24.34
C PHE A 199 7.79 14.82 25.29
N ASN A 200 7.29 16.03 24.99
CA ASN A 200 7.43 17.17 25.89
C ASN A 200 6.53 17.09 27.15
N LEU A 201 5.38 16.40 27.08
CA LEU A 201 4.54 16.20 28.27
C LEU A 201 5.12 15.16 29.26
N ALA A 202 6.00 14.25 28.80
CA ALA A 202 6.65 13.26 29.66
C ALA A 202 7.84 13.84 30.46
N PHE A 203 8.31 15.05 30.12
CA PHE A 203 9.42 15.71 30.82
C PHE A 203 8.98 16.82 31.80
N HIS A 204 7.68 17.12 31.91
CA HIS A 204 7.19 18.20 32.78
C HIS A 204 6.64 17.76 34.14
N PHE A 205 6.67 16.47 34.49
CA PHE A 205 6.43 15.99 35.86
C PHE A 205 7.74 15.53 36.53
N ARG A 206 8.64 16.49 36.76
CA ARG A 206 9.53 16.48 37.93
C ARG A 206 9.32 17.81 38.64
N ILE A 207 8.44 17.78 39.64
CA ILE A 207 8.28 18.88 40.60
C ILE A 207 9.44 18.78 41.62
N PRO A 208 9.97 19.91 42.11
CA PRO A 208 11.17 19.99 42.94
C PRO A 208 10.89 19.86 44.45
N LEU A 209 11.93 19.40 45.17
CA LEU A 209 12.18 19.34 46.62
C LEU A 209 11.21 18.48 47.47
#